data_AF-A0A9E2JLL4-F1
#
_entry.id   AF-A0A9E2JLL4-F1
#
_cell.length_a   1.000
_cell.length_b   1.000
_cell.length_c   1.000
_cell.angle_alpha   90.00
_cell.angle_beta   90.00
_cell.angle_gamma   90.00
#
_symmetry.space_group_name_H-M   'P 1'
#
loop_
_entity.id
_entity.type
_entity.pdbx_description
1 polymer ?
#
loop_
_entity_poly.entity_id
_entity_poly.type
_entity_poly.pdbx_seq_one_letter_code
_entity_poly.pdbx_strand_id
1 'polypeptide(L)'
;MGRAARNVNSEIIMYADKITKSMEYAINEVTRRRKIQTKYNKKHGITPTTIIKAIRAKLVEKEEEKIKTTKEIINLINKKEVILPSEKQEIIKKLSKEMKNAAKNLDFEAATFFRDQIRLLRN
;
A
#
# COMPACT_ATOMS: atom_id res chain seq x y z
N MET A 1 17.75 5.78 -1.83
CA MET A 1 18.33 4.70 -1.00
C MET A 1 17.78 4.65 0.44
N GLY A 2 17.59 5.78 1.13
CA GLY A 2 17.16 5.78 2.54
C GLY A 2 15.79 5.14 2.86
N ARG A 3 14.85 5.06 1.92
CA ARG A 3 13.55 4.38 2.13
C ARG A 3 13.72 2.89 2.43
N ALA A 4 14.67 2.23 1.77
CA ALA A 4 14.98 0.82 1.96
C ALA A 4 15.67 0.55 3.31
N ALA A 5 16.27 1.55 3.96
CA ALA A 5 17.00 1.34 5.22
C ALA A 5 16.12 0.99 6.45
N ARG A 6 14.80 0.86 6.27
CA ARG A 6 13.84 0.57 7.35
C ARG A 6 13.55 -0.92 7.56
N ASN A 7 14.08 -1.79 6.71
CA ASN A 7 13.89 -3.23 6.80
C ASN A 7 15.25 -3.96 6.67
N VAL A 8 15.43 -5.03 7.45
CA VAL A 8 16.69 -5.79 7.53
C VAL A 8 17.10 -6.43 6.20
N ASN A 9 16.15 -6.90 5.39
CA ASN A 9 16.40 -7.65 4.14
C ASN A 9 16.29 -6.77 2.89
N SER A 10 16.48 -5.46 3.04
CA SER A 10 16.21 -4.54 1.95
C SER A 10 17.36 -4.48 0.96
N GLU A 11 17.01 -4.56 -0.32
CA GLU A 11 17.93 -4.43 -1.44
C GLU A 11 17.50 -3.27 -2.36
N ILE A 12 18.46 -2.71 -3.08
CA ILE A 12 18.24 -1.63 -4.03
C ILE A 12 18.87 -2.04 -5.35
N ILE A 13 18.04 -2.14 -6.38
CA ILE A 13 18.47 -2.41 -7.75
C ILE A 13 18.43 -1.09 -8.52
N MET A 14 19.56 -0.74 -9.15
CA MET A 14 19.67 0.45 -10.01
C MET A 14 19.88 0.00 -11.44
N TYR A 15 18.91 0.27 -12.31
CA TYR A 15 19.03 0.01 -13.75
C TYR A 15 19.70 1.20 -14.43
N ALA A 16 20.90 0.98 -14.98
CA ALA A 16 21.64 1.98 -15.74
C ALA A 16 22.69 1.30 -16.61
N ASP A 17 22.95 1.86 -17.79
CA ASP A 17 23.99 1.34 -18.71
C ASP A 17 25.41 1.69 -18.25
N LYS A 18 25.55 2.77 -17.47
CA LYS A 18 26.83 3.23 -16.92
C LYS A 18 26.67 3.82 -15.53
N ILE A 19 27.75 3.77 -14.74
CA ILE A 19 27.82 4.44 -13.45
C ILE A 19 28.07 5.93 -13.67
N THR A 20 27.13 6.76 -13.25
CA THR A 20 27.30 8.23 -13.23
C THR A 20 28.03 8.68 -11.96
N LYS A 21 28.65 9.86 -11.97
CA LYS A 21 29.29 10.44 -10.77
C LYS A 21 28.34 10.53 -9.57
N SER A 22 27.06 10.84 -9.81
CA SER A 22 26.05 10.88 -8.75
C SER A 22 25.75 9.49 -8.18
N MET A 23 25.71 8.46 -9.02
CA MET A 23 25.57 7.07 -8.58
C MET A 23 26.77 6.64 -7.73
N GLU A 24 27.97 6.91 -8.21
CA GLU A 24 29.21 6.59 -7.51
C GLU A 24 29.25 7.22 -6.12
N TYR A 25 28.96 8.53 -6.02
CA TYR A 25 28.89 9.22 -4.74
C TYR A 25 27.85 8.60 -3.80
N ALA A 26 26.66 8.30 -4.30
CA ALA A 26 25.59 7.71 -3.51
C ALA A 26 25.94 6.28 -3.02
N ILE A 27 26.50 5.45 -3.89
CA ILE A 27 26.91 4.07 -3.58
C ILE A 27 28.04 4.09 -2.54
N ASN A 28 29.04 4.96 -2.72
CA ASN A 28 30.16 5.10 -1.79
C ASN A 28 29.70 5.55 -0.41
N GLU A 29 28.81 6.53 -0.32
CA GLU A 29 28.31 7.02 0.96
C GLU A 29 27.44 5.98 1.68
N VAL A 30 26.62 5.21 0.96
CA VAL A 30 25.85 4.10 1.55
C VAL A 30 26.78 2.99 2.05
N THR A 31 27.80 2.64 1.27
CA THR A 31 28.78 1.61 1.63
C THR A 31 29.57 2.03 2.87
N ARG A 32 30.02 3.30 2.93
CA ARG A 32 30.71 3.88 4.09
C ARG A 32 29.85 3.80 5.36
N ARG A 33 28.58 4.21 5.28
CA ARG A 33 27.63 4.16 6.42
C ARG A 33 27.39 2.73 6.88
N ARG A 34 27.14 1.79 5.96
CA ARG A 34 26.87 0.38 6.28
C ARG A 34 28.07 -0.29 6.96
N LYS A 35 29.29 0.04 6.56
CA LYS A 35 30.52 -0.47 7.18
C LYS A 35 30.65 -0.02 8.64
N ILE A 36 30.39 1.25 8.93
CA ILE A 36 30.38 1.81 10.29
C ILE A 36 29.30 1.13 11.15
N GLN A 37 28.08 1.03 10.62
CA GLN A 37 26.95 0.39 11.31
C GLN A 37 27.25 -1.07 11.64
N THR A 38 27.80 -1.83 10.69
CA THR A 38 28.14 -3.25 10.89
C THR A 38 29.22 -3.40 11.96
N LYS A 39 30.25 -2.53 11.95
CA LYS A 39 31.31 -2.52 12.97
C LYS A 39 30.75 -2.20 14.35
N TYR A 40 29.87 -1.20 14.45
CA TYR A 40 29.22 -0.83 15.69
C TYR A 40 28.35 -1.98 16.21
N ASN A 41 27.50 -2.56 15.36
CA ASN A 41 26.65 -3.68 15.73
C ASN A 41 27.46 -4.88 16.23
N LYS A 42 28.55 -5.24 15.54
CA LYS A 42 29.45 -6.32 15.98
C LYS A 42 30.13 -6.01 17.32
N LYS A 43 30.58 -4.78 17.52
CA LYS A 43 31.21 -4.35 18.79
C LYS A 43 30.23 -4.41 19.96
N HIS A 44 28.95 -4.14 19.72
CA HIS A 44 27.92 -4.04 20.76
C HIS A 44 26.97 -5.25 20.81
N GLY A 45 27.20 -6.30 20.02
CA GLY A 45 26.32 -7.48 19.97
C GLY A 45 24.90 -7.19 19.48
N ILE A 46 24.70 -6.13 18.68
CA ILE A 46 23.37 -5.72 18.21
C ILE A 46 22.99 -6.54 16.96
N THR A 47 21.86 -7.26 17.05
CA THR A 47 21.26 -7.94 15.90
C THR A 47 20.24 -7.01 15.23
N PRO A 48 20.37 -6.68 13.93
CA PRO A 48 19.43 -5.80 13.25
C PRO A 48 18.02 -6.41 13.18
N THR A 49 17.01 -5.65 13.60
CA THR A 49 15.59 -6.05 13.55
C THR A 49 14.74 -4.96 12.91
N THR A 50 13.72 -5.37 12.13
CA THR A 50 12.76 -4.44 11.55
C THR A 50 11.81 -3.90 12.63
N ILE A 51 11.64 -2.58 12.71
CA ILE A 51 10.74 -1.95 13.68
C ILE A 51 9.29 -2.15 13.23
N ILE A 52 8.43 -2.62 14.15
CA ILE A 52 6.98 -2.71 13.96
C ILE A 52 6.34 -1.42 14.50
N LYS A 53 5.71 -0.63 13.63
CA LYS A 53 5.07 0.64 14.01
C LYS A 53 3.56 0.57 13.78
N ALA A 54 2.78 0.97 14.79
CA ALA A 54 1.33 1.05 14.70
C ALA A 54 0.88 2.13 13.69
N ILE A 55 -0.18 1.82 12.94
CA ILE A 55 -0.83 2.77 12.02
C ILE A 55 -1.67 3.72 12.87
N ARG A 56 -1.43 5.04 12.77
CA ARG A 56 -2.24 6.04 13.46
C ARG A 56 -3.63 6.12 12.81
N ALA A 57 -4.69 6.03 13.60
CA ALA A 57 -6.06 6.23 13.13
C ALA A 57 -6.23 7.68 12.63
N LYS A 58 -6.85 7.84 11.45
CA LYS A 58 -7.10 9.15 10.84
C LYS A 58 -8.54 9.55 11.21
N LEU A 59 -8.69 10.49 12.15
CA LEU A 59 -9.97 11.09 12.52
C LEU A 59 -10.54 11.83 11.30
N VAL A 60 -11.61 11.31 10.69
CA VAL A 60 -12.42 12.05 9.72
C VAL A 60 -13.87 11.68 9.99
N GLU A 61 -14.56 12.58 10.70
CA GLU A 61 -16.02 12.64 10.78
C GLU A 61 -16.63 13.06 9.43
N LYS A 62 -17.90 12.71 9.23
CA LYS A 62 -18.81 12.94 8.09
C LYS A 62 -18.77 11.83 7.04
N GLU A 63 -19.86 11.04 6.93
CA GLU A 63 -20.36 10.46 5.67
C GLU A 63 -21.64 9.60 5.84
N GLU A 64 -22.66 10.04 6.60
CA GLU A 64 -23.95 9.31 6.67
C GLU A 64 -24.73 9.32 5.33
N GLU A 65 -24.45 10.26 4.42
CA GLU A 65 -25.21 10.39 3.17
C GLU A 65 -24.79 9.44 2.03
N LYS A 66 -23.59 8.82 2.08
CA LYS A 66 -23.05 8.09 0.91
C LYS A 66 -23.52 6.64 0.76
N ILE A 67 -23.98 6.03 1.85
CA ILE A 67 -24.31 4.60 1.92
C ILE A 67 -25.54 4.23 1.07
N LYS A 68 -26.46 5.19 0.84
CA LYS A 68 -27.68 4.95 0.03
C LYS A 68 -27.34 4.78 -1.46
N THR A 69 -26.39 5.55 -1.98
CA THR A 69 -26.02 5.52 -3.41
C THR A 69 -25.32 4.22 -3.81
N THR A 70 -24.65 3.54 -2.87
CA THR A 70 -23.89 2.32 -3.14
C THR A 70 -24.77 1.11 -3.46
N LYS A 71 -25.93 0.99 -2.79
CA LYS A 71 -26.88 -0.13 -3.00
C LYS A 71 -27.53 -0.10 -4.38
N GLU A 72 -27.80 1.08 -4.92
CA GLU A 72 -28.38 1.25 -6.27
C GLU A 72 -27.40 0.86 -7.38
N ILE A 73 -26.11 1.16 -7.19
CA ILE A 73 -25.05 0.81 -8.15
C ILE A 73 -24.87 -0.71 -8.23
N ILE A 74 -24.97 -1.41 -7.11
CA ILE A 74 -24.84 -2.89 -7.06
C ILE A 74 -25.99 -3.57 -7.81
N ASN A 75 -27.23 -3.06 -7.71
CA ASN A 75 -28.37 -3.59 -8.45
C ASN A 75 -28.27 -3.39 -9.97
N LEU A 76 -27.61 -2.33 -10.43
CA LEU A 76 -27.35 -2.09 -11.85
C LEU A 76 -26.30 -3.05 -12.42
N ILE A 77 -25.30 -3.43 -11.62
CA ILE A 77 -24.23 -4.36 -12.01
C ILE A 77 -24.79 -5.77 -12.22
N ASN A 78 -25.70 -6.22 -11.36
CA ASN A 78 -26.33 -7.54 -11.49
C ASN A 78 -27.27 -7.67 -12.71
N LYS A 79 -27.68 -6.56 -13.34
CA LYS A 79 -28.57 -6.57 -14.51
C LYS A 79 -27.86 -6.48 -15.87
N LYS A 80 -26.56 -6.13 -15.91
CA LYS A 80 -25.81 -6.00 -17.17
C LYS A 80 -24.79 -7.12 -17.29
N GLU A 81 -25.07 -8.10 -18.16
CA GLU A 81 -24.18 -9.24 -18.45
C GLU A 81 -22.89 -8.85 -19.19
N VAL A 82 -22.75 -7.62 -19.69
CA VAL A 82 -21.52 -7.13 -20.34
C VAL A 82 -21.17 -5.74 -19.81
N ILE A 83 -20.08 -5.64 -19.05
CA ILE A 83 -19.52 -4.38 -18.53
C ILE A 83 -18.24 -4.08 -19.31
N LEU A 84 -18.13 -2.88 -19.87
CA LEU A 84 -16.95 -2.45 -20.61
C LEU A 84 -15.74 -2.32 -19.66
N PRO A 85 -14.49 -2.62 -20.07
CA PRO A 85 -13.33 -2.58 -19.17
C PRO A 85 -13.11 -1.24 -18.45
N SER A 86 -13.52 -0.12 -19.08
CA SER A 86 -13.49 1.23 -18.49
C SER A 86 -14.51 1.38 -17.34
N GLU A 87 -15.75 0.95 -17.56
CA GLU A 87 -16.82 0.97 -16.56
C GLU A 87 -16.50 0.05 -15.37
N LYS A 88 -15.88 -1.11 -15.64
CA LYS A 88 -15.39 -2.06 -14.64
C LYS A 88 -14.39 -1.39 -13.68
N GLN A 89 -13.46 -0.59 -14.20
CA GLN A 89 -12.49 0.15 -13.38
C GLN A 89 -13.14 1.24 -12.52
N GLU A 90 -14.12 1.98 -13.06
CA GLU A 90 -14.82 3.01 -12.29
C GLU A 90 -15.61 2.41 -11.13
N ILE A 91 -16.28 1.28 -11.38
CA ILE A 91 -17.02 0.53 -10.37
C ILE A 91 -16.07 0.01 -9.28
N ILE A 92 -14.94 -0.59 -9.66
CA ILE A 92 -13.92 -1.05 -8.71
C ILE A 92 -13.40 0.12 -7.88
N LYS A 93 -13.20 1.30 -8.48
CA LYS A 93 -12.75 2.51 -7.77
C LYS A 93 -13.78 2.99 -6.76
N LYS A 94 -15.07 2.97 -7.11
CA LYS A 94 -16.19 3.29 -6.20
C LYS A 94 -16.27 2.28 -5.05
N LEU A 95 -16.31 0.98 -5.35
CA LEU A 95 -16.33 -0.08 -4.33
C LEU A 95 -15.09 -0.06 -3.43
N SER A 96 -13.91 0.25 -3.97
CA SER A 96 -12.68 0.38 -3.18
C SER A 96 -12.73 1.55 -2.21
N LYS A 97 -13.43 2.63 -2.57
CA LYS A 97 -13.64 3.78 -1.69
C LYS A 97 -14.59 3.42 -0.55
N GLU A 98 -15.66 2.72 -0.87
CA GLU A 98 -16.69 2.27 0.07
C GLU A 98 -16.14 1.21 1.04
N MET A 99 -15.38 0.24 0.53
CA MET A 99 -14.63 -0.73 1.34
C MET A 99 -13.71 -0.04 2.35
N LYS A 100 -12.99 1.00 1.92
CA LYS A 100 -12.12 1.78 2.81
C LYS A 100 -12.89 2.59 3.84
N ASN A 101 -14.08 3.08 3.49
CA ASN A 101 -14.94 3.82 4.42
C ASN A 101 -15.56 2.87 5.45
N ALA A 102 -16.07 1.70 5.05
CA ALA A 102 -16.55 0.66 5.96
C ALA A 102 -15.44 0.22 6.94
N ALA A 103 -14.23 -0.01 6.45
CA ALA A 103 -13.07 -0.34 7.28
C ALA A 103 -12.68 0.77 8.26
N LYS A 104 -12.88 2.05 7.91
CA LYS A 104 -12.68 3.18 8.84
C LYS A 104 -13.76 3.24 9.92
N ASN A 105 -14.99 2.90 9.56
CA ASN A 105 -16.15 2.89 10.46
C ASN A 105 -16.21 1.63 11.33
N LEU A 106 -15.18 0.77 11.29
CA LEU A 106 -15.11 -0.52 11.99
C LEU A 106 -16.20 -1.52 11.58
N ASP A 107 -16.85 -1.30 10.42
CA ASP A 107 -17.81 -2.23 9.83
C ASP A 107 -17.07 -3.22 8.92
N PHE A 108 -16.52 -4.25 9.55
CA PHE A 108 -15.71 -5.26 8.86
C PHE A 108 -16.56 -6.21 7.99
N GLU A 109 -17.84 -6.39 8.30
CA GLU A 109 -18.75 -7.21 7.50
C GLU A 109 -19.02 -6.53 6.15
N ALA A 110 -19.38 -5.24 6.17
CA ALA A 110 -19.57 -4.47 4.95
C ALA A 110 -18.25 -4.35 4.14
N ALA A 111 -17.12 -4.14 4.82
CA ALA A 111 -15.81 -4.10 4.15
C ALA A 111 -15.47 -5.44 3.47
N THR A 112 -15.78 -6.57 4.11
CA THR A 112 -15.58 -7.91 3.55
C THR A 112 -16.46 -8.13 2.33
N PHE A 113 -17.73 -7.73 2.41
CA PHE A 113 -18.66 -7.78 1.29
C PHE A 113 -18.13 -6.99 0.07
N PHE A 114 -17.71 -5.72 0.26
CA PHE A 114 -17.16 -4.93 -0.84
C PHE A 114 -15.86 -5.51 -1.41
N ARG A 115 -15.00 -6.09 -0.57
CA ARG A 115 -13.78 -6.79 -1.01
C ARG A 115 -14.11 -7.95 -1.93
N ASP A 116 -15.11 -8.75 -1.57
CA ASP A 116 -15.49 -9.93 -2.34
C ASP A 116 -16.15 -9.54 -3.66
N GLN A 117 -16.95 -8.46 -3.67
CA GLN A 117 -17.49 -7.86 -4.91
C GLN A 117 -16.38 -7.33 -5.84
N ILE A 118 -15.37 -6.66 -5.30
CA ILE A 118 -14.19 -6.21 -6.08
C ILE A 118 -13.44 -7.42 -6.67
N ARG A 119 -13.34 -8.52 -5.92
CA ARG A 119 -12.67 -9.74 -6.39
C ARG A 119 -13.42 -10.38 -7.56
N LEU A 120 -14.76 -10.47 -7.47
CA LEU A 120 -15.61 -10.95 -8.57
C LEU A 120 -15.45 -10.07 -9.81
N LEU A 121 -15.43 -8.76 -9.63
CA LEU A 121 -15.21 -7.78 -10.71
C LEU A 121 -13.76 -7.69 -11.17
N ARG A 122 -12.79 -8.47 -10.68
CA ARG A 122 -11.40 -8.42 -11.17
C ARG A 122 -11.03 -9.65 -11.98
N ASN A 123 -11.74 -10.75 -11.75
CA ASN A 123 -11.79 -11.91 -12.62
C ASN A 123 -12.62 -11.61 -13.87
#